data_AF-A0A3R6FR16-F1
#
_entry.id   AF-A0A3R6FR16-F1
#
_cell.length_a   1.000
_cell.length_b   1.000
_cell.length_c   1.000
_cell.angle_alpha   90.00
_cell.angle_beta   90.00
_cell.angle_gamma   90.00
#
_symmetry.space_group_name_H-M   'P 1'
#
loop_
_entity.id
_entity.type
_entity.pdbx_description
1 polymer ?
#
loop_
_entity_poly.entity_id
_entity_poly.type
_entity_poly.pdbx_seq_one_letter_code
_entity_poly.pdbx_strand_id
1 'polypeptide(L)'
;MTKLQLLATLLALVVLALLGSCSSDDYTEPDIFKVTPDVRTRINTGTRMVSRSEKNAFNEKFTAFLNKCDEMGPEYTPYQYMETEEYKELKEQILTSSPASCYLLMDRYLKREPHFFSFILNDLIETAYPETIEKIAERMKSSTTVTTVQESMEFYPQVCLETWLDTIEKP
;
A
#
# COMPACT_ATOMS: atom_id res chain seq x y z
N MET A 1 -2.89 -53.67 -10.39
CA MET A 1 -2.25 -52.71 -9.44
C MET A 1 -1.74 -53.48 -8.24
N THR A 2 -0.47 -53.33 -7.90
CA THR A 2 0.11 -53.99 -6.71
C THR A 2 -0.17 -53.15 -5.46
N LYS A 3 -0.22 -53.78 -4.28
CA LYS A 3 -0.49 -53.10 -2.99
C LYS A 3 0.49 -51.94 -2.72
N LEU A 4 1.73 -52.05 -3.23
CA LEU A 4 2.73 -50.99 -3.17
C LEU A 4 2.34 -49.75 -3.99
N GLN A 5 1.76 -49.94 -5.18
CA GLN A 5 1.32 -48.82 -6.02
C GLN A 5 0.17 -48.05 -5.37
N LEU A 6 -0.77 -48.77 -4.76
CA LEU A 6 -1.89 -48.15 -4.05
C LEU A 6 -1.39 -47.32 -2.84
N LEU A 7 -0.42 -47.85 -2.10
CA LEU A 7 0.18 -47.16 -0.95
C LEU A 7 0.94 -45.91 -1.40
N ALA A 8 1.68 -45.98 -2.51
CA ALA A 8 2.42 -44.84 -3.06
C ALA A 8 1.47 -43.74 -3.55
N THR A 9 0.36 -44.09 -4.21
CA THR A 9 -0.64 -43.11 -4.66
C THR A 9 -1.35 -42.44 -3.48
N LEU A 10 -1.65 -43.20 -2.42
CA LEU A 10 -2.29 -42.66 -1.22
C LEU A 10 -1.35 -41.70 -0.48
N LEU A 11 -0.06 -42.06 -0.37
CA LEU A 11 0.98 -41.21 0.23
C LEU A 11 1.14 -39.91 -0.58
N ALA A 12 1.13 -39.98 -1.91
CA ALA A 12 1.24 -38.81 -2.77
C ALA A 12 0.03 -37.85 -2.62
N LEU A 13 -1.18 -38.38 -2.48
CA LEU A 13 -2.40 -37.58 -2.23
C LEU A 13 -2.35 -36.88 -0.86
N VAL A 14 -1.82 -37.54 0.17
CA VAL A 14 -1.64 -36.94 1.50
C VAL A 14 -0.59 -35.83 1.47
N VAL A 15 0.54 -36.03 0.77
CA VAL A 15 1.57 -35.00 0.61
C VAL A 15 1.03 -33.80 -0.18
N LEU A 16 0.26 -34.00 -1.25
CA LEU A 16 -0.37 -32.92 -2.00
C LEU A 16 -1.40 -32.14 -1.17
N ALA A 17 -2.17 -32.81 -0.31
CA ALA A 17 -3.10 -32.16 0.60
C ALA A 17 -2.39 -31.32 1.69
N LEU A 18 -1.22 -31.77 2.17
CA LEU A 18 -0.42 -31.04 3.17
C LEU A 18 0.37 -29.88 2.55
N LEU A 19 0.80 -29.99 1.29
CA LEU A 19 1.46 -28.90 0.56
C LEU A 19 0.45 -27.82 0.09
N GLY A 20 -0.80 -28.21 -0.16
CA GLY A 20 -1.89 -27.27 -0.50
C GLY A 20 -2.49 -26.53 0.70
N SER A 21 -2.10 -26.88 1.94
CA SER A 21 -2.61 -26.25 3.17
C SER A 21 -1.62 -25.30 3.86
N CYS A 22 -0.48 -24.98 3.24
CA CYS A 22 0.26 -23.80 3.62
C CYS A 22 -0.53 -22.58 3.14
N SER A 23 -1.33 -22.01 4.04
CA SER A 23 -1.80 -20.66 3.85
C SER A 23 -0.59 -19.78 3.55
N SER A 24 -0.72 -18.94 2.53
CA SER A 24 0.26 -17.91 2.18
C SER A 24 0.21 -16.77 3.20
N ASP A 25 0.14 -17.10 4.48
CA ASP A 25 0.19 -16.14 5.57
C ASP A 25 1.68 -15.92 5.89
N ASP A 26 2.05 -14.64 5.89
CA ASP A 26 3.31 -14.09 6.38
C ASP A 26 4.53 -14.11 5.46
N TYR A 27 4.35 -13.90 4.15
CA TYR A 27 5.38 -13.12 3.46
C TYR A 27 5.18 -11.64 3.81
N THR A 28 5.70 -11.24 4.96
CA THR A 28 5.92 -9.83 5.24
C THR A 28 7.16 -9.43 4.47
N GLU A 29 6.96 -8.97 3.24
CA GLU A 29 8.02 -8.34 2.45
C GLU A 29 8.76 -7.32 3.34
N PRO A 30 10.11 -7.31 3.34
CA PRO A 30 10.88 -6.53 4.29
C PRO A 30 10.50 -5.06 4.19
N ASP A 31 10.09 -4.48 5.31
CA ASP A 31 9.76 -3.07 5.37
C ASP A 31 10.99 -2.25 5.01
N ILE A 32 10.95 -1.61 3.84
CA ILE A 32 12.08 -0.84 3.31
C ILE A 32 12.28 0.42 4.18
N PHE A 33 11.20 0.87 4.84
CA PHE A 33 11.29 1.93 5.82
C PHE A 33 11.49 1.34 7.22
N LYS A 34 12.33 1.98 8.04
CA LYS A 34 12.49 1.63 9.45
C LYS A 34 11.28 2.11 10.26
N VAL A 35 10.09 1.65 9.90
CA VAL A 35 8.89 1.91 10.68
C VAL A 35 8.75 0.91 11.81
N THR A 36 8.17 1.33 12.92
CA THR A 36 7.99 0.45 14.08
C THR A 36 6.96 -0.64 13.77
N PRO A 37 7.09 -1.83 14.40
CA PRO A 37 6.07 -2.88 14.29
C PRO A 37 4.66 -2.43 14.69
N ASP A 38 4.56 -1.45 15.60
CA ASP A 38 3.29 -0.85 16.01
C ASP A 38 2.59 -0.14 14.84
N VAL A 39 3.29 0.78 14.15
CA VAL A 39 2.77 1.45 12.95
C VAL A 39 2.36 0.44 11.90
N ARG A 40 3.19 -0.58 11.65
CA ARG A 40 2.84 -1.63 10.68
C ARG A 40 1.59 -2.41 11.09
N THR A 41 1.45 -2.72 12.37
CA THR A 41 0.30 -3.45 12.91
C THR A 41 -0.98 -2.63 12.79
N ARG A 42 -0.93 -1.32 13.08
CA ARG A 42 -2.06 -0.40 12.90
C ARG A 42 -2.50 -0.34 11.45
N ILE A 43 -1.56 -0.17 10.52
CA ILE A 43 -1.85 -0.17 9.06
C ILE A 43 -2.47 -1.52 8.64
N ASN A 44 -1.83 -2.64 8.98
CA ASN A 44 -2.34 -3.96 8.61
C ASN A 44 -3.74 -4.22 9.19
N THR A 45 -4.01 -3.77 10.42
CA THR A 45 -5.35 -3.88 11.03
C THR A 45 -6.36 -3.01 10.29
N GLY A 46 -6.01 -1.76 10.00
CA GLY A 46 -6.85 -0.84 9.25
C GLY A 46 -7.16 -1.33 7.83
N THR A 47 -6.18 -1.94 7.14
CA THR A 47 -6.46 -2.56 5.83
C THR A 47 -7.53 -3.64 5.95
N ARG A 48 -7.61 -4.41 7.04
CA ARG A 48 -8.65 -5.42 7.25
C ARG A 48 -10.04 -4.83 7.43
N MET A 49 -10.15 -3.58 7.89
CA MET A 49 -11.41 -2.86 8.07
C MET A 49 -12.02 -2.35 6.75
N VAL A 50 -11.22 -2.20 5.69
CA VAL A 50 -11.72 -1.78 4.38
C VAL A 50 -12.61 -2.88 3.78
N SER A 51 -13.77 -2.48 3.24
CA SER A 51 -14.73 -3.42 2.66
C SER A 51 -14.12 -4.19 1.49
N ARG A 52 -14.58 -5.44 1.27
CA ARG A 52 -14.06 -6.26 0.17
C ARG A 52 -14.28 -5.61 -1.20
N SER A 53 -15.44 -4.99 -1.41
CA SER A 53 -15.76 -4.29 -2.66
C SER A 53 -14.82 -3.11 -2.91
N GLU A 54 -14.56 -2.32 -1.88
CA GLU A 54 -13.68 -1.14 -1.98
C GLU A 54 -12.21 -1.54 -2.17
N LYS A 55 -11.75 -2.59 -1.48
CA LYS A 55 -10.43 -3.19 -1.74
C LYS A 55 -10.28 -3.63 -3.19
N ASN A 56 -11.30 -4.29 -3.73
CA ASN A 56 -11.26 -4.77 -5.10
C ASN A 56 -11.21 -3.60 -6.09
N ALA A 57 -12.05 -2.58 -5.91
CA ALA A 57 -12.07 -1.39 -6.75
C ALA A 57 -10.74 -0.62 -6.69
N PHE A 58 -10.19 -0.44 -5.48
CA PHE A 58 -8.87 0.16 -5.29
C PHE A 58 -7.79 -0.65 -6.02
N ASN A 59 -7.72 -1.96 -5.79
CA ASN A 59 -6.70 -2.81 -6.39
C ASN A 59 -6.80 -2.84 -7.92
N GLU A 60 -8.01 -2.83 -8.47
CA GLU A 60 -8.24 -2.79 -9.91
C GLU A 60 -7.63 -1.52 -10.51
N LYS A 61 -7.99 -0.34 -9.99
CA LYS A 61 -7.46 0.94 -10.47
C LYS A 61 -5.96 1.09 -10.24
N PHE A 62 -5.49 0.64 -9.08
CA PHE A 62 -4.06 0.66 -8.75
C PHE A 62 -3.24 -0.22 -9.68
N THR A 63 -3.73 -1.43 -9.98
CA THR A 63 -3.05 -2.37 -10.88
C THR A 63 -3.05 -1.84 -12.31
N ALA A 64 -4.15 -1.23 -12.77
CA ALA A 64 -4.19 -0.58 -14.08
C ALA A 64 -3.14 0.53 -14.19
N PHE A 65 -3.00 1.36 -13.15
CA PHE A 65 -1.96 2.38 -13.09
C PHE A 65 -0.54 1.78 -13.09
N LEU A 66 -0.29 0.71 -12.34
CA LEU A 66 1.02 0.03 -12.35
C LEU A 66 1.36 -0.53 -13.74
N ASN A 67 0.42 -1.24 -14.35
CA ASN A 67 0.59 -1.77 -15.70
C ASN A 67 0.90 -0.64 -16.69
N LYS A 68 0.25 0.52 -16.52
CA LYS A 68 0.53 1.68 -17.35
C LYS A 68 1.94 2.22 -17.17
N CYS A 69 2.43 2.26 -15.94
CA CYS A 69 3.79 2.66 -15.64
C CYS A 69 4.80 1.71 -16.29
N ASP A 70 4.54 0.39 -16.21
CA ASP A 70 5.38 -0.63 -16.84
C ASP A 70 5.37 -0.55 -18.38
N GLU A 71 4.22 -0.24 -18.98
CA GLU A 71 4.11 0.00 -20.43
C GLU A 71 4.91 1.22 -20.89
N MET A 72 4.90 2.29 -20.11
CA MET A 72 5.59 3.54 -20.43
C MET A 72 7.10 3.42 -20.20
N GLY A 73 7.54 2.67 -19.18
CA GLY A 73 8.96 2.41 -18.93
C GLY A 73 9.65 3.45 -18.03
N PRO A 74 10.79 3.09 -17.42
CA PRO A 74 11.41 3.83 -16.32
C PRO A 74 11.97 5.22 -16.69
N GLU A 75 12.05 5.56 -17.96
CA GLU A 75 12.49 6.87 -18.45
C GLU A 75 11.49 8.00 -18.18
N TYR A 76 10.23 7.66 -17.88
CA TYR A 76 9.20 8.64 -17.58
C TYR A 76 9.29 9.13 -16.14
N THR A 77 9.09 10.44 -15.97
CA THR A 77 9.04 11.08 -14.65
C THR A 77 7.73 10.78 -13.93
N PRO A 78 7.70 10.84 -12.58
CA PRO A 78 6.47 10.72 -11.80
C PRO A 78 5.32 11.59 -12.33
N TYR A 79 5.60 12.83 -12.72
CA TYR A 79 4.60 13.76 -13.24
C TYR A 79 3.98 13.30 -14.56
N GLN A 80 4.76 12.66 -15.44
CA GLN A 80 4.23 12.12 -16.69
C GLN A 80 3.32 10.91 -16.45
N TYR A 81 3.60 10.08 -15.45
CA TYR A 81 2.65 9.03 -15.03
C TYR A 81 1.35 9.63 -14.48
N MET A 82 1.42 10.77 -13.79
CA MET A 82 0.23 11.46 -13.28
C MET A 82 -0.67 12.05 -14.37
N GLU A 83 -0.18 12.19 -15.60
CA GLU A 83 -0.98 12.67 -16.73
C GLU A 83 -1.83 11.57 -17.39
N THR A 84 -1.56 10.30 -17.06
CA THR A 84 -2.26 9.13 -17.61
C THR A 84 -3.73 9.06 -17.17
N GLU A 85 -4.57 8.43 -17.98
CA GLU A 85 -5.98 8.22 -17.61
C GLU A 85 -6.09 7.25 -16.42
N GLU A 86 -5.23 6.24 -16.37
CA GLU A 86 -5.17 5.25 -15.30
C GLU A 86 -4.85 5.90 -13.94
N TYR A 87 -3.97 6.91 -13.93
CA TYR A 87 -3.73 7.69 -12.72
C TYR A 87 -4.94 8.54 -12.31
N LYS A 88 -5.60 9.20 -13.28
CA LYS A 88 -6.80 10.00 -13.00
C LYS A 88 -7.92 9.15 -12.43
N GLU A 89 -8.14 7.96 -12.98
CA GLU A 89 -9.12 7.00 -12.46
C GLU A 89 -8.76 6.50 -11.06
N LEU A 90 -7.48 6.23 -10.78
CA LEU A 90 -7.02 5.88 -9.43
C LEU A 90 -7.28 7.04 -8.44
N LYS A 91 -6.97 8.27 -8.84
CA LYS A 91 -7.18 9.48 -8.03
C LYS A 91 -8.66 9.70 -7.73
N GLU A 92 -9.53 9.54 -8.71
CA GLU A 92 -10.99 9.62 -8.53
C GLU A 92 -11.51 8.50 -7.61
N GLN A 93 -11.00 7.28 -7.77
CA GLN A 93 -11.34 6.17 -6.89
C GLN A 93 -10.98 6.48 -5.43
N ILE A 94 -9.81 7.06 -5.16
CA ILE A 94 -9.39 7.44 -3.80
C ILE A 94 -10.29 8.54 -3.25
N LEU A 95 -10.59 9.57 -4.04
CA LEU A 95 -11.43 10.70 -3.64
C LEU A 95 -12.85 10.27 -3.25
N THR A 96 -13.39 9.24 -3.90
CA THR A 96 -14.73 8.71 -3.67
C THR A 96 -14.79 7.55 -2.67
N SER A 97 -13.64 7.08 -2.20
CA SER A 97 -13.54 5.98 -1.24
C SER A 97 -13.80 6.45 0.20
N SER A 98 -14.04 5.48 1.09
CA SER A 98 -14.16 5.76 2.51
C SER A 98 -12.82 6.21 3.11
N PRO A 99 -12.81 6.89 4.27
CA PRO A 99 -11.56 7.22 4.96
C PRO A 99 -10.67 6.00 5.26
N ALA A 100 -11.26 4.80 5.39
CA ALA A 100 -10.51 3.57 5.63
C ALA A 100 -9.58 3.20 4.45
N SER A 101 -9.85 3.69 3.24
CA SER A 101 -8.95 3.49 2.08
C SER A 101 -7.55 4.11 2.27
N CYS A 102 -7.37 5.05 3.20
CA CYS A 102 -6.05 5.54 3.61
C CYS A 102 -5.09 4.41 3.99
N TYR A 103 -5.59 3.36 4.66
CA TYR A 103 -4.76 2.23 5.06
C TYR A 103 -4.19 1.47 3.86
N LEU A 104 -4.91 1.45 2.73
CA LEU A 104 -4.42 0.83 1.49
C LEU A 104 -3.30 1.66 0.87
N LEU A 105 -3.41 3.00 0.89
CA LEU A 105 -2.35 3.90 0.43
C LEU A 105 -1.09 3.77 1.28
N MET A 106 -1.22 3.73 2.61
CA MET A 106 -0.10 3.50 3.51
C MET A 106 0.57 2.14 3.27
N ASP A 107 -0.22 1.08 3.05
CA ASP A 107 0.32 -0.26 2.74
C ASP A 107 1.09 -0.27 1.41
N ARG A 108 0.57 0.40 0.36
CA ARG A 108 1.28 0.55 -0.92
C ARG A 108 2.56 1.35 -0.78
N TYR A 109 2.52 2.43 0.00
CA TYR A 109 3.69 3.24 0.31
C TYR A 109 4.80 2.43 0.98
N LEU A 110 4.48 1.65 2.00
CA LEU A 110 5.47 0.83 2.70
C LEU A 110 6.07 -0.28 1.81
N LYS A 111 5.32 -0.74 0.80
CA LYS A 111 5.81 -1.74 -0.17
C LYS A 111 6.65 -1.14 -1.30
N ARG A 112 6.66 0.20 -1.47
CA ARG A 112 7.35 0.92 -2.58
C ARG A 112 7.00 0.40 -3.98
N GLU A 113 5.74 0.07 -4.19
CA GLU A 113 5.26 -0.27 -5.53
C GLU A 113 4.34 0.85 -6.01
N PRO A 114 4.74 1.65 -7.03
CA PRO A 114 6.05 1.71 -7.68
C PRO A 114 7.11 2.44 -6.83
N HIS A 115 8.40 2.37 -7.20
CA HIS A 115 9.51 2.95 -6.41
C HIS A 115 9.40 4.47 -6.20
N PHE A 116 8.69 5.16 -7.10
CA PHE A 116 8.39 6.59 -7.03
C PHE A 116 7.07 6.91 -6.31
N PHE A 117 6.44 5.94 -5.64
CA PHE A 117 5.11 6.13 -5.05
C PHE A 117 5.05 7.32 -4.08
N SER A 118 6.14 7.62 -3.36
CA SER A 118 6.25 8.81 -2.51
C SER A 118 5.92 10.12 -3.24
N PHE A 119 6.30 10.24 -4.52
CA PHE A 119 6.05 11.42 -5.35
C PHE A 119 4.57 11.60 -5.63
N ILE A 120 3.89 10.53 -6.03
CA ILE A 120 2.47 10.61 -6.37
C ILE A 120 1.57 10.57 -5.13
N LEU A 121 2.06 10.03 -4.01
CA LEU A 121 1.34 9.98 -2.75
C LEU A 121 1.02 11.39 -2.23
N ASN A 122 1.93 12.35 -2.42
CA ASN A 122 1.68 13.74 -2.04
C ASN A 122 0.41 14.29 -2.73
N ASP A 123 0.29 14.11 -4.05
CA ASP A 123 -0.88 14.55 -4.81
C ASP A 123 -2.17 13.84 -4.38
N LEU A 124 -2.09 12.52 -4.13
CA LEU A 124 -3.23 11.72 -3.69
C LEU A 124 -3.75 12.16 -2.31
N ILE A 125 -2.84 12.38 -1.35
CA ILE A 125 -3.21 12.83 0.01
C ILE A 125 -3.66 14.29 0.00
N GLU A 126 -3.00 15.18 -0.75
CA GLU A 126 -3.41 16.59 -0.85
C GLU A 126 -4.83 16.73 -1.40
N THR A 127 -5.19 15.90 -2.36
CA THR A 127 -6.52 15.92 -2.97
C THR A 127 -7.58 15.32 -2.05
N ALA A 128 -7.32 14.14 -1.48
CA ALA A 128 -8.33 13.38 -0.75
C ALA A 128 -8.36 13.66 0.76
N TYR A 129 -7.24 14.09 1.35
CA TYR A 129 -7.04 14.22 2.79
C TYR A 129 -6.23 15.49 3.16
N PRO A 130 -6.68 16.70 2.79
CA PRO A 130 -5.91 17.94 2.99
C PRO A 130 -5.57 18.22 4.47
N GLU A 131 -6.45 17.88 5.41
CA GLU A 131 -6.17 18.02 6.85
C GLU A 131 -4.98 17.17 7.31
N THR A 132 -4.80 15.99 6.71
CA THR A 132 -3.64 15.13 7.00
C THR A 132 -2.35 15.79 6.53
N ILE A 133 -2.34 16.40 5.34
CA ILE A 133 -1.18 17.16 4.85
C ILE A 133 -0.82 18.28 5.82
N GLU A 134 -1.82 19.04 6.30
CA GLU A 134 -1.60 20.13 7.24
C GLU A 134 -1.00 19.65 8.56
N LYS A 135 -1.55 18.57 9.16
CA LYS A 135 -1.06 18.00 10.41
C LYS A 135 0.35 17.42 10.27
N ILE A 136 0.65 16.74 9.16
CA ILE A 136 2.02 16.28 8.86
C ILE A 136 2.95 17.50 8.73
N ALA A 137 2.57 18.51 7.95
CA ALA A 137 3.37 19.71 7.77
C ALA A 137 3.63 20.45 9.08
N GLU A 138 2.63 20.60 9.95
CA GLU A 138 2.78 21.20 11.28
C GLU A 138 3.73 20.37 12.16
N ARG A 139 3.54 19.05 12.18
CA ARG A 139 4.41 18.15 12.93
C ARG A 139 5.85 18.23 12.44
N MET A 140 6.08 18.34 11.13
CA MET A 140 7.41 18.42 10.53
C MET A 140 8.06 19.79 10.68
N LYS A 141 7.30 20.90 10.64
CA LYS A 141 7.79 22.25 10.96
C LYS A 141 8.41 22.34 12.36
N SER A 142 7.91 21.54 13.31
CA SER A 142 8.47 21.47 14.66
C SER A 142 9.84 20.75 14.73
N SER A 143 10.23 20.01 13.68
CA SER A 143 11.34 19.06 13.71
C SER A 143 12.40 19.24 12.62
N THR A 144 12.17 19.90 11.46
CA THR A 144 13.17 19.93 10.36
C THR A 144 12.96 21.01 9.28
N THR A 145 14.01 21.31 8.50
CA THR A 145 14.08 22.15 7.27
C THR A 145 13.53 21.45 6.02
N VAL A 146 12.46 20.65 6.15
CA VAL A 146 11.83 19.95 5.02
C VAL A 146 10.58 20.71 4.62
N THR A 147 10.45 21.00 3.32
CA THR A 147 9.44 21.95 2.80
C THR A 147 8.16 21.28 2.29
N THR A 148 8.19 19.98 1.99
CA THR A 148 7.05 19.26 1.40
C THR A 148 6.71 17.96 2.15
N VAL A 149 5.46 17.49 2.03
CA VAL A 149 5.05 16.19 2.60
C VAL A 149 5.74 15.04 1.86
N GLN A 150 5.98 15.16 0.56
CA GLN A 150 6.78 14.21 -0.20
C GLN A 150 8.16 13.97 0.45
N GLU A 151 8.96 15.03 0.62
CA GLU A 151 10.28 14.94 1.24
C GLU A 151 10.17 14.42 2.69
N SER A 152 9.13 14.83 3.42
CA SER A 152 8.91 14.38 4.79
C SER A 152 8.62 12.89 4.87
N MET A 153 7.82 12.34 3.95
CA MET A 153 7.56 10.91 3.86
C MET A 153 8.86 10.15 3.54
N GLU A 154 9.69 10.68 2.64
CA GLU A 154 10.95 10.05 2.24
C GLU A 154 12.00 10.00 3.37
N PHE A 155 12.19 11.11 4.10
CA PHE A 155 13.18 11.20 5.16
C PHE A 155 12.67 10.75 6.54
N TYR A 156 11.38 10.94 6.82
CA TYR A 156 10.74 10.71 8.12
C TYR A 156 9.43 9.91 7.99
N PRO A 157 9.45 8.74 7.33
CA PRO A 157 8.26 7.93 7.07
C PRO A 157 7.52 7.55 8.36
N GLN A 158 8.26 7.26 9.45
CA GLN A 158 7.69 6.93 10.75
C GLN A 158 6.78 8.05 11.27
N VAL A 159 7.31 9.27 11.36
CA VAL A 159 6.59 10.42 11.94
C VAL A 159 5.38 10.77 11.08
N CYS A 160 5.53 10.71 9.75
CA CYS A 160 4.44 11.04 8.83
C CYS A 160 3.31 9.99 8.91
N LEU A 161 3.63 8.70 8.93
CA LEU A 161 2.64 7.63 9.04
C LEU A 161 1.95 7.62 10.40
N GLU A 162 2.68 7.85 11.51
CA GLU A 162 2.07 8.00 12.83
C GLU A 162 1.08 9.17 12.86
N THR A 163 1.48 10.32 12.31
CA THR A 163 0.62 11.52 12.26
C THR A 163 -0.61 11.28 11.41
N TRP A 164 -0.46 10.60 10.27
CA TRP A 164 -1.59 10.24 9.41
C TRP A 164 -2.54 9.26 10.10
N LEU A 165 -2.01 8.18 10.71
CA LEU A 165 -2.80 7.22 11.49
C LEU A 165 -3.56 7.91 12.62
N ASP A 166 -2.90 8.76 13.40
CA ASP A 166 -3.53 9.50 14.49
C ASP A 166 -4.64 10.43 13.99
N THR A 167 -4.47 11.03 12.81
CA THR A 167 -5.46 11.90 12.18
C THR A 167 -6.73 11.15 11.79
N ILE A 168 -6.60 9.94 11.22
CA ILE A 168 -7.76 9.16 10.75
C ILE A 168 -8.42 8.33 11.87
N GLU A 169 -7.68 8.00 12.93
CA GLU A 169 -8.18 7.21 14.06
C GLU A 169 -8.79 8.05 15.18
N LYS A 170 -8.43 9.34 15.28
CA LYS A 170 -8.94 10.29 16.27
C LYS A 170 -9.53 11.52 15.56
N PRO A 171 -10.64 11.37 14.84
CA PRO A 171 -11.30 12.49 14.17
C PRO A 171 -11.81 13.54 15.16
#